data_AF-A0A916IGR9-F1
#
_entry.id   AF-A0A916IGR9-F1
#
_cell.length_a   1.000
_cell.length_b   1.000
_cell.length_c   1.000
_cell.angle_alpha   90.00
_cell.angle_beta   90.00
_cell.angle_gamma   90.00
#
_symmetry.space_group_name_H-M   'P 1'
#
loop_
_entity.id
_entity.type
_entity.pdbx_description
1 polymer ?
#
loop_
_entity_poly.entity_id
_entity_poly.type
_entity_poly.pdbx_seq_one_letter_code
_entity_poly.pdbx_strand_id
1 'polypeptide(L)'
;LRVVHQVAEALQQGQVVAVFPEGTTSEGHDLLPFHANLLQAAISTGTPIQPVALRFSDAKDAVSAAAPYVGDTHLLRSLWMVVTAHGLRAQLLWLPATDARHADRRALALTLRQQIRDALGVTD
;
A
#
# COMPACT_ATOMS: atom_id res chain seq x y z
N LEU A 1 -15.52 4.02 -11.93
CA LEU A 1 -15.84 2.68 -12.52
C LEU A 1 -14.86 2.25 -13.62
N ARG A 2 -14.32 3.16 -14.45
CA ARG A 2 -13.38 2.81 -15.54
C ARG A 2 -12.09 2.09 -15.09
N VAL A 3 -11.47 2.54 -14.00
CA VAL A 3 -10.20 1.98 -13.51
C VAL A 3 -10.34 0.53 -13.02
N VAL A 4 -11.43 0.20 -12.31
CA VAL A 4 -11.65 -1.17 -11.80
C VAL A 4 -11.82 -2.17 -12.95
N HIS A 5 -12.46 -1.75 -14.04
CA HIS A 5 -12.63 -2.60 -15.21
C HIS A 5 -11.30 -2.87 -15.92
N GLN A 6 -10.46 -1.84 -16.07
CA GLN A 6 -9.11 -2.00 -16.64
C GLN A 6 -8.22 -2.89 -15.79
N VAL A 7 -8.29 -2.76 -14.45
CA VAL A 7 -7.57 -3.66 -13.55
C VAL A 7 -8.08 -5.10 -13.70
N ALA A 8 -9.39 -5.32 -13.75
CA ALA A 8 -9.94 -6.66 -13.93
C ALA A 8 -9.52 -7.29 -15.28
N GLU A 9 -9.53 -6.53 -16.36
CA GLU A 9 -9.08 -6.98 -17.68
C GLU A 9 -7.59 -7.36 -17.66
N ALA A 10 -6.74 -6.52 -17.07
CA ALA A 10 -5.31 -6.80 -16.91
C ALA A 10 -5.06 -8.09 -16.12
N LEU A 11 -5.77 -8.28 -15.00
CA LEU A 11 -5.65 -9.49 -14.18
C LEU A 11 -6.12 -10.74 -14.94
N GLN A 12 -7.19 -10.65 -15.72
CA GLN A 12 -7.67 -11.76 -16.58
C GLN A 12 -6.65 -12.13 -17.67
N GLN A 13 -5.86 -11.16 -18.14
CA GLN A 13 -4.76 -11.39 -19.08
C GLN A 13 -3.49 -11.95 -18.40
N GLY A 14 -3.53 -12.23 -17.10
CA GLY A 14 -2.39 -12.74 -16.33
C GLY A 14 -1.35 -11.67 -16.00
N GLN A 15 -1.69 -10.39 -16.14
CA GLN A 15 -0.80 -9.29 -15.76
C GLN A 15 -0.78 -9.08 -14.24
N VAL A 16 0.31 -8.49 -13.75
CA VAL A 16 0.47 -8.11 -12.34
C VAL A 16 0.11 -6.64 -12.17
N VAL A 17 -0.79 -6.34 -11.23
CA VAL A 17 -1.19 -4.97 -10.90
C VAL A 17 -0.80 -4.65 -9.46
N ALA A 18 -0.01 -3.58 -9.28
CA ALA A 18 0.32 -3.04 -7.96
C ALA A 18 -0.54 -1.82 -7.65
N VAL A 19 -1.09 -1.75 -6.44
CA VAL A 19 -1.94 -0.64 -5.99
C VAL A 19 -1.57 -0.20 -4.59
N PHE A 20 -1.75 1.10 -4.32
CA PHE A 20 -1.71 1.66 -2.97
C PHE A 20 -3.15 1.89 -2.50
N PRO A 21 -3.68 1.05 -1.60
CA PRO A 21 -5.10 1.06 -1.26
C PRO A 21 -5.52 2.30 -0.46
N GLU A 22 -4.59 3.05 0.12
CA GLU A 22 -4.84 4.30 0.86
C GLU A 22 -5.22 5.47 -0.05
N GLY A 23 -4.94 5.39 -1.37
CA GLY A 23 -5.29 6.42 -2.35
C GLY A 23 -4.50 7.74 -2.21
N THR A 24 -3.69 7.88 -1.17
CA THR A 24 -2.82 9.02 -0.87
C THR A 24 -1.62 8.55 -0.06
N THR A 25 -0.61 9.40 0.11
CA THR A 25 0.49 9.17 1.06
C THR A 25 0.10 9.71 2.44
N SER A 26 0.51 9.03 3.52
CA SER A 26 0.32 9.46 4.90
C SER A 26 1.65 9.86 5.55
N GLU A 27 1.62 10.29 6.81
CA GLU A 27 2.84 10.58 7.58
C GLU A 27 3.69 9.33 7.87
N GLY A 28 3.21 8.12 7.53
CA GLY A 28 3.93 6.86 7.72
C GLY A 28 3.87 6.30 9.14
N HIS A 29 3.24 7.02 10.07
CA HIS A 29 3.04 6.58 11.46
C HIS A 29 1.88 5.59 11.62
N ASP A 30 0.82 5.70 10.82
CA ASP A 30 -0.26 4.70 10.74
C ASP A 30 -0.78 4.59 9.29
N LEU A 31 -1.49 3.50 9.01
CA LEU A 31 -2.10 3.20 7.73
C LEU A 31 -3.50 3.84 7.64
N LEU A 32 -3.75 4.60 6.57
CA LEU A 32 -5.09 5.10 6.27
C LEU A 32 -6.06 3.95 5.92
N PRO A 33 -7.38 4.21 5.91
CA PRO A 33 -8.35 3.21 5.49
C PRO A 33 -8.11 2.74 4.06
N PHE A 34 -8.17 1.42 3.83
CA PHE A 34 -7.99 0.84 2.50
C PHE A 34 -9.25 0.98 1.67
N HIS A 35 -9.13 1.59 0.49
CA HIS A 35 -10.21 1.70 -0.49
C HIS A 35 -10.54 0.34 -1.14
N ALA A 36 -11.60 -0.29 -0.64
CA ALA A 36 -12.07 -1.62 -1.09
C ALA A 36 -12.46 -1.72 -2.58
N ASN A 37 -12.56 -0.61 -3.33
CA ASN A 37 -12.99 -0.62 -4.72
C ASN A 37 -11.98 -1.32 -5.65
N LEU A 38 -10.67 -1.24 -5.35
CA LEU A 38 -9.64 -1.92 -6.15
C LEU A 38 -9.58 -3.42 -5.88
N LEU A 39 -9.87 -3.83 -4.63
CA LEU A 39 -9.96 -5.24 -4.25
C LEU A 39 -11.12 -5.96 -4.97
N GLN A 40 -12.16 -5.22 -5.37
CA GLN A 40 -13.27 -5.78 -6.15
C GLN A 40 -12.80 -6.42 -7.46
N ALA A 41 -11.78 -5.86 -8.13
CA ALA A 41 -11.25 -6.46 -9.35
C ALA A 41 -10.58 -7.81 -9.09
N ALA A 42 -9.82 -7.93 -8.00
CA ALA A 42 -9.20 -9.19 -7.59
C ALA A 42 -10.27 -10.23 -7.21
N ILE A 43 -11.31 -9.83 -6.48
CA ILE A 43 -12.45 -10.70 -6.13
C ILE A 43 -13.18 -11.19 -7.38
N SER A 44 -13.52 -10.28 -8.29
CA SER A 44 -14.26 -10.61 -9.53
C SER A 44 -13.49 -11.52 -10.49
N THR A 45 -12.15 -11.49 -10.42
CA THR A 45 -11.28 -12.32 -11.28
C THR A 45 -10.77 -13.56 -10.56
N GLY A 46 -11.02 -13.70 -9.25
CA GLY A 46 -10.48 -14.77 -8.42
C GLY A 46 -8.95 -14.72 -8.30
N THR A 47 -8.34 -13.55 -8.53
CA THR A 47 -6.88 -13.39 -8.50
C THR A 47 -6.41 -13.24 -7.06
N PRO A 48 -5.40 -14.01 -6.61
CA PRO A 48 -4.86 -13.86 -5.26
C PRO A 48 -4.21 -12.49 -5.07
N ILE A 49 -4.25 -12.00 -3.83
CA ILE A 49 -3.67 -10.71 -3.45
C ILE A 49 -2.39 -10.98 -2.67
N GLN A 50 -1.30 -10.34 -3.07
CA GLN A 50 -0.01 -10.39 -2.40
C GLN A 50 0.17 -9.12 -1.55
N PRO A 51 -0.01 -9.17 -0.21
CA PRO A 51 0.18 -8.01 0.63
C PRO A 51 1.67 -7.75 0.80
N VAL A 52 2.06 -6.48 0.69
CA VAL A 52 3.45 -6.03 0.89
C VAL A 52 3.41 -4.80 1.78
N ALA A 53 4.06 -4.89 2.94
CA ALA A 53 4.23 -3.74 3.83
C ALA A 53 5.51 -2.99 3.45
N LEU A 54 5.41 -1.67 3.33
CA LEU A 54 6.52 -0.79 2.99
C LEU A 54 6.73 0.22 4.13
N ARG A 55 7.97 0.36 4.58
CA ARG A 55 8.37 1.38 5.55
C ARG A 55 9.64 2.09 5.13
N PHE A 56 9.61 3.41 5.18
CA PHE A 56 10.81 4.23 5.04
C PHE A 56 11.35 4.58 6.43
N SER A 57 12.62 4.28 6.65
CA SER A 57 13.37 4.53 7.90
C SER A 57 14.66 5.27 7.57
N ASP A 58 15.26 5.95 8.53
CA ASP A 58 16.60 6.52 8.37
C ASP A 58 17.54 6.10 9.52
N ALA A 59 18.73 6.69 9.57
CA ALA A 59 19.73 6.31 10.58
C ALA A 59 19.34 6.70 12.01
N LYS A 60 18.37 7.61 12.19
CA LYS A 60 17.93 8.12 13.49
C LYS A 60 16.55 7.60 13.87
N ASP A 61 15.64 7.45 12.91
CA ASP A 61 14.23 7.16 13.17
C ASP A 61 13.71 5.93 12.41
N ALA A 62 12.91 5.12 13.10
CA ALA A 62 12.25 3.92 12.55
C ALA A 62 11.18 4.28 11.49
N VAL A 63 10.64 5.50 11.56
CA VAL A 63 9.81 6.12 10.52
C VAL A 63 10.54 7.41 10.14
N SER A 64 11.07 7.49 8.93
CA SER A 64 11.82 8.68 8.51
C SER A 64 10.86 9.85 8.27
N ALA A 65 11.07 10.95 9.00
CA ALA A 65 10.40 12.22 8.76
C ALA A 65 10.77 12.87 7.41
N ALA A 66 11.68 12.28 6.63
CA ALA A 66 12.03 12.72 5.28
C ALA A 66 11.05 12.23 4.19
N ALA A 67 10.08 11.37 4.53
CA ALA A 67 9.14 10.76 3.59
C ALA A 67 7.62 11.04 3.79
N PRO A 68 7.13 12.04 4.57
CA PRO A 68 5.72 12.38 4.52
C PRO A 68 5.43 13.24 3.28
N TYR A 69 4.79 12.67 2.25
CA TYR A 69 4.11 13.45 1.21
C TYR A 69 2.74 13.86 1.75
N VAL A 70 2.72 14.79 2.70
CA VAL A 70 1.51 15.32 3.34
C VAL A 70 1.39 16.81 3.03
N GLY A 71 0.20 17.26 2.64
CA GLY A 71 -0.12 18.67 2.34
C GLY A 71 0.32 19.18 0.96
N ASP A 72 0.65 20.48 0.85
CA ASP A 72 1.06 21.22 -0.36
C ASP A 72 2.48 20.87 -0.86
N THR A 73 2.94 19.64 -0.63
CA THR A 73 4.29 19.25 -0.98
C THR A 73 4.37 18.97 -2.48
N HIS A 74 4.85 19.96 -3.24
CA HIS A 74 5.15 19.78 -4.66
C HIS A 74 6.09 18.59 -4.87
N LEU A 75 5.83 17.80 -5.93
CA LEU A 75 6.58 16.61 -6.34
C LEU A 75 8.11 16.81 -6.32
N LEU A 76 8.59 18.01 -6.66
CA LEU A 76 10.01 18.40 -6.59
C LEU A 76 10.57 18.48 -5.17
N ARG A 77 9.80 18.94 -4.18
CA ARG A 77 10.24 19.01 -2.78
C ARG A 77 10.34 17.61 -2.16
N SER A 78 9.39 16.72 -2.47
CA SER A 78 9.44 15.32 -2.04
C SER A 78 10.62 14.58 -2.67
N LEU A 79 10.84 14.77 -3.98
CA LEU A 79 12.00 14.21 -4.67
C LEU A 79 13.32 14.76 -4.10
N TRP A 80 13.40 16.06 -3.83
CA TRP A 80 14.59 16.68 -3.24
C TRP A 80 14.87 16.12 -1.83
N MET A 81 13.86 15.99 -0.98
CA MET A 81 14.02 15.38 0.35
C MET A 81 14.56 13.95 0.26
N VAL A 82 14.04 13.13 -0.66
CA VAL A 82 14.53 11.76 -0.88
C VAL A 82 15.99 11.75 -1.38
N VAL A 83 16.33 12.61 -2.33
CA VAL A 83 17.69 12.68 -2.92
C VAL A 83 18.72 13.24 -1.91
N THR A 84 18.30 14.14 -1.01
CA THR A 84 19.17 14.69 0.04
C THR A 84 19.13 13.91 1.35
N ALA A 85 18.29 12.89 1.47
CA ALA A 85 18.19 12.08 2.68
C ALA A 85 19.42 11.19 2.81
N HIS A 86 20.25 11.46 3.82
CA HIS A 86 21.36 10.60 4.17
C HIS A 86 20.87 9.40 5.00
N GLY A 87 21.07 8.19 4.49
CA GLY A 87 20.77 6.96 5.21
C GLY A 87 19.32 6.48 5.13
N LEU A 88 18.54 6.96 4.15
CA LEU A 88 17.18 6.48 3.89
C LEU A 88 17.21 4.99 3.51
N ARG A 89 16.38 4.19 4.20
CA ARG A 89 16.21 2.75 3.98
C ARG A 89 14.74 2.45 3.76
N ALA A 90 14.43 1.84 2.62
CA ALA A 90 13.12 1.25 2.35
C ALA A 90 13.13 -0.22 2.79
N GLN A 91 12.25 -0.58 3.71
CA GLN A 91 12.01 -1.94 4.14
C GLN A 91 10.74 -2.45 3.48
N LEU A 92 10.83 -3.60 2.79
CA LEU A 92 9.69 -4.30 2.23
C LEU A 92 9.51 -5.63 2.94
N LEU A 93 8.31 -5.88 3.45
CA LEU A 93 7.93 -7.14 4.07
C LEU A 93 6.83 -7.78 3.22
N TRP A 94 7.12 -8.96 2.69
CA TRP A 94 6.18 -9.76 1.92
C TRP A 94 5.36 -10.63 2.87
N LEU A 95 4.04 -10.49 2.84
CA LEU A 95 3.13 -11.28 3.67
C LEU A 95 2.60 -12.50 2.88
N PRO A 96 2.00 -13.50 3.51
CA PRO A 96 1.36 -14.59 2.78
C PRO A 96 0.28 -14.08 1.81
N ALA A 97 0.23 -14.68 0.62
CA ALA A 97 -0.81 -14.36 -0.36
C ALA A 97 -2.20 -14.71 0.21
N THR A 98 -3.16 -13.81 -0.02
CA THR A 98 -4.54 -13.94 0.43
C THR A 98 -5.44 -14.26 -0.76
N ASP A 99 -6.24 -15.32 -0.64
CA ASP A 99 -7.24 -15.65 -1.64
C ASP A 99 -8.37 -14.61 -1.63
N ALA A 100 -8.72 -14.10 -2.81
CA ALA A 100 -9.79 -13.11 -2.98
C ALA A 100 -11.13 -13.76 -3.39
N ARG A 101 -11.14 -15.07 -3.69
CA ARG A 101 -12.36 -15.76 -4.15
C ARG A 101 -13.43 -15.76 -3.07
N HIS A 102 -14.63 -15.34 -3.42
CA HIS A 102 -15.80 -15.25 -2.53
C HIS A 102 -15.62 -14.36 -1.29
N ALA A 103 -14.55 -13.56 -1.23
CA ALA A 103 -14.33 -12.66 -0.12
C ALA A 103 -15.29 -11.46 -0.17
N ASP A 104 -15.77 -11.01 0.99
CA ASP A 104 -16.41 -9.69 1.08
C ASP A 104 -15.34 -8.60 0.96
N ARG A 105 -15.55 -7.62 0.08
CA ARG A 105 -14.56 -6.59 -0.23
C ARG A 105 -14.18 -5.74 0.99
N ARG A 106 -15.11 -5.49 1.91
CA ARG A 106 -14.85 -4.64 3.09
C ARG A 106 -14.10 -5.43 4.15
N ALA A 107 -14.52 -6.67 4.40
CA ALA A 107 -13.82 -7.58 5.28
C ALA A 107 -12.37 -7.79 4.80
N LEU A 108 -12.19 -8.04 3.50
CA LEU A 108 -10.86 -8.22 2.89
C LEU A 108 -9.98 -6.98 3.05
N ALA A 109 -10.52 -5.78 2.84
CA ALA A 109 -9.78 -4.54 3.05
C ALA A 109 -9.30 -4.39 4.50
N LEU A 110 -10.18 -4.69 5.46
CA LEU A 110 -9.85 -4.63 6.89
C LEU A 110 -8.79 -5.66 7.28
N THR A 111 -8.93 -6.90 6.81
CA THR A 111 -7.96 -7.97 7.06
C THR A 111 -6.58 -7.63 6.50
N LEU A 112 -6.50 -7.17 5.25
CA LEU A 112 -5.23 -6.80 4.62
C LEU A 112 -4.58 -5.61 5.34
N ARG A 113 -5.37 -4.60 5.73
CA ARG A 113 -4.88 -3.47 6.52
C ARG A 113 -4.31 -3.93 7.85
N GLN A 114 -5.02 -4.82 8.55
CA GLN A 114 -4.56 -5.36 9.83
C GLN A 114 -3.26 -6.15 9.68
N GLN A 115 -3.16 -7.04 8.69
CA GLN A 115 -1.95 -7.82 8.44
C GLN A 115 -0.74 -6.93 8.16
N ILE A 116 -0.91 -5.89 7.32
CA ILE A 116 0.16 -4.94 7.01
C ILE A 116 0.53 -4.14 8.26
N ARG A 117 -0.45 -3.71 9.06
CA ARG A 117 -0.23 -2.99 10.33
C ARG A 117 0.59 -3.83 11.31
N ASP A 118 0.21 -5.09 11.49
CA ASP A 118 0.90 -6.04 12.36
C ASP A 118 2.34 -6.29 11.90
N ALA A 119 2.55 -6.44 10.58
CA ALA A 119 3.89 -6.60 10.02
C ALA A 119 4.78 -5.35 10.20
N LEU A 120 4.17 -4.16 10.22
CA LEU A 120 4.88 -2.91 10.48
C LEU A 120 5.14 -2.67 11.98
N GLY A 121 4.45 -3.39 12.88
CA GLY A 121 4.59 -3.21 14.32
C GLY A 121 4.06 -1.87 14.83
N VAL A 122 3.12 -1.24 14.11
CA VAL A 122 2.45 -0.01 14.53
C VAL A 122 1.41 -0.38 15.59
N THR A 123 1.62 0.06 16.84
CA THR A 123 0.70 -0.14 17.96
C THR A 123 0.06 1.21 18.32
N ASP A 124 -1.23 1.22 18.69
CA ASP A 124 -2.02 2.42 19.06
C ASP A 124 -1.30 3.37 20.04
#